data_AF-A0A813C3M6-F1
#
_entry.id   AF-A0A813C3M6-F1
#
_cell.length_a   1.000
_cell.length_b   1.000
_cell.length_c   1.000
_cell.angle_alpha   90.00
_cell.angle_beta   90.00
_cell.angle_gamma   90.00
#
_symmetry.space_group_name_H-M   'P 1'
#
loop_
_entity.id
_entity.type
_entity.pdbx_description
1 polymer ?
#
loop_
_entity_poly.entity_id
_entity_poly.type
_entity_poly.pdbx_seq_one_letter_code
_entity_poly.pdbx_strand_id
1 'polypeptide(L)'
;MEVSKKSAAARSKELHYHKVPDDVREGVDGARLKEWGNWQGFDAVEIIKPEDVDQFLRDNDGIEVTPTRIVVRGDLESGAEGARTDSPTASSMMFNLLLSITANKKWGLRAVPGEHASYILQDAQAGIQGLVIAHVDDLLWSGTSAMDAVMDEIIKEFKFGALEFGTVAEQWSKANLESQRKQRDHDVTEQERNQLRSVVGSLNWLVRVCRLDIAYEVHRLQAVMQKALVEDLINCNQILNYVKKTPDKGMFFKYEAFDVNDMTIYSITDASHGADYDIGKNGEPLGNRSQSGRILMVGPSTLETTGEGTVHVLEYHSSVIRRVCRSTLQAETLSMVLGYENAEHLRAVLYGLEHGGDKPDLVRAMDARKVVLFTDCKSLEQHLRQPGLHTVGDKRLAIDLSALRQLIWRLPGEDVGDPMLADAPPQTATTTTRWIDTATMIADGLTKRMKSAQIDDLMKSGKAALSFVKLHITSSVPEK
;
A
#
# COMPACT_ATOMS: atom_id res chain seq x y z
N MET A 1 10.33 -30.53 18.79
CA MET A 1 9.60 -29.24 18.87
C MET A 1 8.88 -29.03 17.56
N GLU A 2 7.59 -28.74 17.57
CA GLU A 2 6.87 -28.37 16.34
C GLU A 2 7.16 -26.90 15.98
N VAL A 3 7.54 -26.68 14.73
CA VAL A 3 7.86 -25.35 14.20
C VAL A 3 6.57 -24.67 13.73
N SER A 4 6.19 -23.56 14.35
CA SER A 4 4.93 -22.89 14.01
C SER A 4 4.95 -22.35 12.57
N LYS A 5 3.81 -22.41 11.87
CA LYS A 5 3.71 -22.02 10.44
C LYS A 5 4.20 -20.59 10.15
N LYS A 6 4.07 -19.65 11.09
CA LYS A 6 4.66 -18.29 10.96
C LYS A 6 6.20 -18.34 10.86
N SER A 7 6.86 -19.12 11.72
CA SER A 7 8.33 -19.25 11.73
C SER A 7 8.91 -20.08 10.56
N ALA A 8 8.06 -20.81 9.83
CA ALA A 8 8.42 -21.40 8.54
C ALA A 8 8.33 -20.38 7.40
N ALA A 9 7.29 -19.53 7.41
CA ALA A 9 7.12 -18.46 6.41
C ALA A 9 8.17 -17.34 6.53
N ALA A 10 8.66 -17.06 7.74
CA ALA A 10 9.84 -16.19 7.93
C ALA A 10 11.08 -16.81 7.27
N ARG A 11 11.41 -18.06 7.62
CA ARG A 11 12.58 -18.78 7.08
C ARG A 11 12.52 -19.03 5.57
N SER A 12 11.34 -19.01 4.94
CA SER A 12 11.25 -19.03 3.46
C SER A 12 11.71 -17.73 2.76
N LYS A 13 12.07 -16.68 3.52
CA LYS A 13 12.77 -15.50 2.99
C LYS A 13 14.30 -15.56 3.17
N GLU A 14 14.83 -16.55 3.91
CA GLU A 14 16.25 -16.64 4.23
C GLU A 14 17.02 -17.43 3.17
N LEU A 15 17.92 -16.78 2.44
CA LEU A 15 18.79 -17.41 1.44
C LEU A 15 19.92 -18.19 2.11
N HIS A 16 19.63 -19.42 2.55
CA HIS A 16 20.66 -20.36 3.00
C HIS A 16 21.61 -20.72 1.84
N TYR A 17 22.78 -20.10 1.82
CA TYR A 17 23.84 -20.27 0.82
C TYR A 17 24.16 -21.74 0.43
N HIS A 18 24.20 -22.66 1.41
CA HIS A 18 24.47 -24.09 1.20
C HIS A 18 23.24 -24.91 0.75
N LYS A 19 22.07 -24.28 0.59
CA LYS A 19 20.79 -24.91 0.21
C LYS A 19 20.16 -24.29 -1.04
N VAL A 20 20.67 -23.14 -1.52
CA VAL A 20 20.23 -22.54 -2.78
C VAL A 20 20.88 -23.26 -3.99
N PRO A 21 20.18 -23.34 -5.14
CA PRO A 21 20.75 -23.76 -6.41
C PRO A 21 22.03 -22.98 -6.80
N ASP A 22 22.88 -23.59 -7.63
CA ASP A 22 24.21 -23.05 -7.94
C ASP A 22 24.15 -21.74 -8.76
N ASP A 23 23.14 -21.58 -9.62
CA ASP A 23 22.85 -20.34 -10.37
C ASP A 23 22.42 -19.18 -9.44
N VAL A 24 21.64 -19.50 -8.39
CA VAL A 24 21.29 -18.52 -7.34
C VAL A 24 22.52 -18.22 -6.47
N ARG A 25 23.41 -19.20 -6.29
CA ARG A 25 24.63 -19.03 -5.49
C ARG A 25 25.61 -18.04 -6.11
N GLU A 26 25.84 -18.12 -7.41
CA GLU A 26 26.66 -17.15 -8.16
C GLU A 26 26.16 -15.71 -7.98
N GLY A 27 24.83 -15.49 -8.05
CA GLY A 27 24.21 -14.20 -7.76
C GLY A 27 24.38 -13.73 -6.30
N VAL A 28 24.32 -14.65 -5.33
CA VAL A 28 24.56 -14.35 -3.91
C VAL A 28 26.02 -13.98 -3.65
N ASP A 29 26.98 -14.63 -4.30
CA ASP A 29 28.40 -14.30 -4.14
C ASP A 29 28.77 -13.00 -4.87
N GLY A 30 28.15 -12.69 -6.01
CA GLY A 30 28.24 -11.37 -6.63
C GLY A 30 27.71 -10.24 -5.74
N ALA A 31 26.60 -10.48 -5.04
CA ALA A 31 26.05 -9.54 -4.05
C ALA A 31 26.99 -9.38 -2.84
N ARG A 32 27.51 -10.48 -2.29
CA ARG A 32 28.50 -10.48 -1.19
C ARG A 32 29.78 -9.76 -1.56
N LEU A 33 30.31 -9.95 -2.76
CA LEU A 33 31.53 -9.30 -3.22
C LEU A 33 31.35 -7.79 -3.34
N LYS A 34 30.21 -7.34 -3.89
CA LYS A 34 29.85 -5.91 -3.92
C LYS A 34 29.76 -5.34 -2.50
N GLU A 35 29.06 -6.04 -1.62
CA GLU A 35 28.85 -5.58 -0.24
C GLU A 35 30.18 -5.53 0.54
N TRP A 36 31.00 -6.58 0.45
CA TRP A 36 32.34 -6.61 1.02
C TRP A 36 33.22 -5.44 0.55
N GLY A 37 33.12 -5.05 -0.73
CA GLY A 37 33.77 -3.85 -1.26
C GLY A 37 33.34 -2.55 -0.57
N ASN A 38 32.07 -2.44 -0.13
CA ASN A 38 31.60 -1.31 0.68
C ASN A 38 32.26 -1.34 2.07
N TRP A 39 32.25 -2.50 2.75
CA TRP A 39 32.85 -2.68 4.08
C TRP A 39 34.36 -2.38 4.09
N GLN A 40 35.09 -2.78 3.04
CA GLN A 40 36.49 -2.41 2.83
C GLN A 40 36.67 -0.91 2.60
N GLY A 41 35.72 -0.23 1.95
CA GLY A 41 35.74 1.23 1.75
C GLY A 41 35.44 2.05 3.01
N PHE A 42 34.83 1.45 4.04
CA PHE A 42 34.50 2.12 5.30
C PHE A 42 35.56 1.99 6.40
N ASP A 43 36.66 1.25 6.16
CA ASP A 43 37.75 0.99 7.12
C ASP A 43 37.25 0.47 8.48
N ALA A 44 36.16 -0.33 8.44
CA ALA A 44 35.36 -0.69 9.61
C ALA A 44 35.70 -2.06 10.22
N VAL A 45 36.58 -2.84 9.58
CA VAL A 45 36.93 -4.23 9.97
C VAL A 45 38.40 -4.54 9.67
N GLU A 46 39.08 -5.24 10.59
CA GLU A 46 40.38 -5.85 10.32
C GLU A 46 40.17 -7.22 9.64
N ILE A 47 40.86 -7.47 8.51
CA ILE A 47 40.63 -8.66 7.68
C ILE A 47 41.65 -9.75 8.04
N ILE A 48 41.22 -10.67 8.91
CA ILE A 48 41.93 -11.93 9.16
C ILE A 48 41.80 -12.83 7.91
N LYS A 49 42.91 -13.36 7.40
CA LYS A 49 42.87 -14.27 6.25
C LYS A 49 42.39 -15.66 6.65
N PRO A 50 41.75 -16.45 5.76
CA PRO A 50 41.27 -17.79 6.07
C PRO A 50 42.31 -18.72 6.71
N GLU A 51 43.57 -18.64 6.27
CA GLU A 51 44.69 -19.40 6.81
C GLU A 51 45.13 -18.97 8.23
N ASP A 52 44.83 -17.72 8.62
CA ASP A 52 45.23 -17.11 9.89
C ASP A 52 44.13 -17.26 10.97
N VAL A 53 42.87 -17.53 10.60
CA VAL A 53 41.70 -17.61 11.52
C VAL A 53 41.89 -18.63 12.65
N ASP A 54 42.27 -19.87 12.34
CA ASP A 54 42.45 -20.93 13.34
C ASP A 54 43.55 -20.57 14.36
N GLN A 55 44.54 -19.78 13.97
CA GLN A 55 45.58 -19.31 14.87
C GLN A 55 45.05 -18.15 15.73
N PHE A 56 44.43 -17.15 15.11
CA PHE A 56 43.84 -16.00 15.78
C PHE A 56 42.82 -16.40 16.87
N LEU A 57 41.95 -17.38 16.60
CA LEU A 57 40.96 -17.90 17.57
C LEU A 57 41.59 -18.69 18.72
N ARG A 58 42.83 -19.17 18.60
CA ARG A 58 43.57 -19.84 19.69
C ARG A 58 44.39 -18.86 20.52
N ASP A 59 44.87 -17.78 19.90
CA ASP A 59 45.66 -16.75 20.58
C ASP A 59 44.79 -15.71 21.32
N ASN A 60 43.50 -15.62 20.98
CA ASN A 60 42.53 -14.68 21.57
C ASN A 60 41.35 -15.42 22.22
N ASP A 61 41.61 -16.11 23.33
CA ASP A 61 40.58 -16.82 24.10
C ASP A 61 39.48 -15.85 24.59
N GLY A 62 38.22 -16.20 24.32
CA GLY A 62 37.06 -15.35 24.59
C GLY A 62 36.48 -14.55 23.40
N ILE A 63 37.05 -14.64 22.18
CA ILE A 63 36.41 -14.06 20.98
C ILE A 63 35.21 -14.91 20.53
N GLU A 64 34.05 -14.27 20.38
CA GLU A 64 32.82 -14.90 19.87
C GLU A 64 32.77 -14.86 18.33
N VAL A 65 32.53 -16.01 17.69
CA VAL A 65 32.42 -16.12 16.22
C VAL A 65 30.99 -15.81 15.79
N THR A 66 30.71 -14.52 15.64
CA THR A 66 29.40 -13.97 15.29
C THR A 66 29.08 -14.08 13.78
N PRO A 67 27.90 -14.58 13.37
CA PRO A 67 27.48 -14.55 11.96
C PRO A 67 27.10 -13.13 11.52
N THR A 68 27.76 -12.62 10.47
CA THR A 68 27.43 -11.31 9.89
C THR A 68 26.01 -11.30 9.31
N ARG A 69 25.15 -10.39 9.78
CA ARG A 69 23.79 -10.19 9.27
C ARG A 69 23.55 -8.70 9.01
N ILE A 70 22.79 -8.40 7.96
CA ILE A 70 22.56 -7.03 7.47
C ILE A 70 21.62 -6.24 8.40
N VAL A 71 20.74 -6.93 9.14
CA VAL A 71 19.63 -6.30 9.89
C VAL A 71 19.89 -6.18 11.40
N VAL A 72 20.56 -7.17 11.97
CA VAL A 72 20.85 -7.24 13.41
C VAL A 72 22.36 -7.41 13.54
N ARG A 73 23.00 -6.49 14.27
CA ARG A 73 24.38 -6.67 14.75
C ARG A 73 24.44 -7.97 15.54
N GLY A 74 25.10 -8.98 14.99
CA GLY A 74 25.01 -10.35 15.50
C GLY A 74 25.56 -10.51 16.92
N ASP A 75 26.42 -9.58 17.35
CA ASP A 75 26.93 -9.44 18.71
C ASP A 75 25.85 -9.03 19.73
N LEU A 76 24.63 -8.76 19.26
CA LEU A 76 23.43 -8.51 20.05
C LEU A 76 22.37 -9.63 19.89
N GLU A 77 22.64 -10.70 19.13
CA GLU A 77 21.72 -11.83 18.98
C GLU A 77 21.73 -12.75 20.21
N SER A 78 22.87 -12.84 20.92
CA SER A 78 23.10 -13.65 22.12
C SER A 78 22.39 -13.08 23.37
N GLY A 79 21.05 -13.07 23.33
CA GLY A 79 20.16 -12.65 24.42
C GLY A 79 18.84 -12.05 23.94
N ALA A 80 18.73 -11.68 22.66
CA ALA A 80 17.56 -11.02 22.09
C ALA A 80 16.52 -12.04 21.57
N GLU A 81 15.94 -12.85 22.46
CA GLU A 81 14.86 -13.78 22.10
C GLU A 81 13.67 -13.05 21.44
N GLY A 82 13.50 -13.25 20.14
CA GLY A 82 12.42 -12.63 19.36
C GLY A 82 12.77 -11.35 18.61
N ALA A 83 14.05 -10.96 18.54
CA ALA A 83 14.50 -9.90 17.64
C ALA A 83 14.06 -10.16 16.18
N ARG A 84 13.56 -9.12 15.48
CA ARG A 84 13.23 -9.23 14.06
C ARG A 84 14.50 -9.21 13.22
N THR A 85 14.58 -10.12 12.26
CA THR A 85 15.72 -10.29 11.33
C THR A 85 15.45 -9.67 9.95
N ASP A 86 14.32 -8.97 9.78
CA ASP A 86 13.90 -8.25 8.58
C ASP A 86 14.01 -6.72 8.76
N SER A 87 14.68 -6.04 7.81
CA SER A 87 14.94 -4.58 7.87
C SER A 87 13.65 -3.79 8.15
N PRO A 88 13.64 -2.86 9.12
CA PRO A 88 12.46 -2.05 9.40
C PRO A 88 12.11 -1.21 8.16
N THR A 89 11.02 -1.59 7.48
CA THR A 89 10.57 -0.97 6.24
C THR A 89 9.10 -0.61 6.40
N ALA A 90 8.80 0.69 6.47
CA ALA A 90 7.45 1.19 6.63
C ALA A 90 6.57 0.80 5.44
N SER A 91 5.33 0.41 5.73
CA SER A 91 4.33 0.18 4.70
C SER A 91 4.03 1.47 3.90
N SER A 92 3.69 1.35 2.61
CA SER A 92 3.32 2.52 1.79
C SER A 92 2.10 3.26 2.36
N MET A 93 1.17 2.53 3.00
CA MET A 93 0.07 3.09 3.79
C MET A 93 0.62 3.97 4.93
N MET A 94 1.61 3.51 5.70
CA MET A 94 2.21 4.30 6.78
C MET A 94 3.02 5.49 6.27
N PHE A 95 3.76 5.35 5.17
CA PHE A 95 4.46 6.47 4.52
C PHE A 95 3.48 7.59 4.14
N ASN A 96 2.37 7.24 3.48
CA ASN A 96 1.34 8.22 3.13
C ASN A 96 0.56 8.72 4.36
N LEU A 97 0.47 7.92 5.43
CA LEU A 97 -0.12 8.36 6.71
C LEU A 97 0.79 9.38 7.42
N LEU A 98 2.13 9.19 7.41
CA LEU A 98 3.10 10.21 7.81
C LEU A 98 2.85 11.52 7.05
N LEU A 99 2.78 11.48 5.71
CA LEU A 99 2.60 12.69 4.90
C LEU A 99 1.25 13.36 5.18
N SER A 100 0.18 12.57 5.26
CA SER A 100 -1.17 13.04 5.57
C SER A 100 -1.28 13.67 6.96
N ILE A 101 -0.65 13.07 7.97
CA ILE A 101 -0.62 13.59 9.33
C ILE A 101 0.25 14.85 9.41
N THR A 102 1.45 14.83 8.82
CA THR A 102 2.37 15.98 8.76
C THR A 102 1.74 17.20 8.10
N ALA A 103 0.97 17.00 7.03
CA ALA A 103 0.28 18.10 6.35
C ALA A 103 -0.80 18.76 7.23
N ASN A 104 -1.26 18.12 8.32
CA ASN A 104 -2.34 18.61 9.19
C ASN A 104 -1.92 18.82 10.66
N LYS A 105 -0.78 18.25 11.07
CA LYS A 105 -0.32 18.11 12.46
C LYS A 105 1.20 18.00 12.46
N LYS A 106 1.78 17.99 13.66
CA LYS A 106 3.21 18.18 13.84
C LYS A 106 3.71 17.35 15.04
N TRP A 107 3.82 15.96 15.14
CA TRP A 107 3.90 14.92 16.30
C TRP A 107 5.06 14.68 17.49
N GLY A 108 4.97 14.26 18.82
CA GLY A 108 5.95 14.57 19.99
C GLY A 108 7.05 13.84 21.01
N LEU A 109 7.69 12.61 21.33
CA LEU A 109 8.18 11.21 20.86
C LEU A 109 7.72 9.85 21.50
N ARG A 110 7.65 8.77 20.66
CA ARG A 110 7.73 7.29 20.93
C ARG A 110 7.59 6.36 19.68
N ALA A 111 7.80 5.03 19.82
CA ALA A 111 7.48 4.06 18.75
C ALA A 111 5.97 3.94 18.43
N VAL A 112 5.63 3.48 17.21
CA VAL A 112 4.24 3.27 16.74
C VAL A 112 3.73 1.85 17.02
N PRO A 113 2.62 1.68 17.76
CA PRO A 113 1.98 0.37 17.92
C PRO A 113 1.48 -0.20 16.59
N GLY A 114 1.86 -1.44 16.30
CA GLY A 114 1.45 -2.17 15.10
C GLY A 114 2.29 -1.91 13.83
N GLU A 115 3.16 -0.89 13.81
CA GLU A 115 4.02 -0.56 12.67
C GLU A 115 5.46 -0.29 13.16
N HIS A 116 6.26 -1.35 13.16
CA HIS A 116 7.59 -1.40 13.77
C HIS A 116 8.66 -0.57 13.06
N ALA A 117 8.36 0.00 11.89
CA ALA A 117 9.27 0.84 11.12
C ALA A 117 8.91 2.34 11.24
N SER A 118 8.25 2.73 12.33
CA SER A 118 7.80 4.10 12.54
C SER A 118 7.88 4.52 14.01
N TYR A 119 8.34 5.75 14.22
CA TYR A 119 8.50 6.37 15.52
C TYR A 119 7.85 7.74 15.45
N ILE A 120 6.58 7.78 15.85
CA ILE A 120 5.93 9.07 16.02
C ILE A 120 6.70 9.87 17.05
N LEU A 121 6.72 11.16 16.83
CA LEU A 121 6.79 12.03 17.96
C LEU A 121 5.53 11.66 18.95
N GLN A 122 5.40 11.63 20.31
CA GLN A 122 4.25 12.15 21.16
C GLN A 122 4.66 12.94 22.47
N ASP A 123 4.11 14.16 22.70
CA ASP A 123 4.24 15.04 23.90
C ASP A 123 2.88 15.07 24.69
N ALA A 124 2.87 15.65 25.90
CA ALA A 124 1.74 15.62 26.82
C ALA A 124 0.80 16.85 26.81
N GLN A 125 1.20 18.02 26.28
CA GLN A 125 0.38 19.26 26.40
C GLN A 125 0.07 19.92 25.05
N ALA A 126 1.08 20.12 24.21
CA ALA A 126 0.87 20.55 22.83
C ALA A 126 0.48 19.35 21.93
N GLY A 127 0.17 18.21 22.56
CA GLY A 127 -0.02 16.94 21.92
C GLY A 127 1.30 16.52 21.30
N ILE A 128 1.45 16.70 20.01
CA ILE A 128 2.36 15.92 19.22
C ILE A 128 3.18 17.03 18.41
N GLN A 129 4.57 17.09 18.42
CA GLN A 129 5.75 17.93 17.82
C GLN A 129 6.66 17.60 16.46
N GLY A 130 6.43 16.60 15.53
CA GLY A 130 7.19 15.80 14.50
C GLY A 130 6.95 14.22 14.33
N LEU A 131 7.48 13.50 13.32
CA LEU A 131 7.45 12.00 13.14
C LEU A 131 8.55 11.49 12.19
N VAL A 132 9.19 10.34 12.48
CA VAL A 132 10.17 9.63 11.59
C VAL A 132 9.75 8.18 11.27
N ILE A 133 10.05 7.73 10.06
CA ILE A 133 9.88 6.34 9.61
C ILE A 133 11.17 5.81 8.98
N ALA A 134 11.39 4.50 9.08
CA ALA A 134 12.48 3.80 8.41
C ALA A 134 11.95 3.10 7.14
N HIS A 135 12.66 3.25 6.02
CA HIS A 135 12.33 2.57 4.78
C HIS A 135 13.59 1.98 4.15
N VAL A 136 13.84 0.71 4.46
CA VAL A 136 15.08 -0.01 4.08
C VAL A 136 16.30 0.64 4.74
N ASP A 137 17.08 1.43 4.00
CA ASP A 137 18.31 2.07 4.47
C ASP A 137 18.09 3.57 4.80
N ASP A 138 16.95 4.14 4.39
CA ASP A 138 16.61 5.56 4.54
C ASP A 138 15.78 5.85 5.81
N LEU A 139 16.07 6.98 6.47
CA LEU A 139 15.17 7.59 7.46
C LEU A 139 14.46 8.79 6.84
N LEU A 140 13.13 8.77 6.86
CA LEU A 140 12.27 9.83 6.33
C LEU A 140 11.51 10.46 7.50
N TRP A 141 11.67 11.77 7.71
CA TRP A 141 11.00 12.48 8.81
C TRP A 141 10.34 13.78 8.38
N SER A 142 9.44 14.30 9.22
CA SER A 142 8.94 15.67 9.11
C SER A 142 8.31 16.15 10.42
N GLY A 143 8.19 17.46 10.64
CA GLY A 143 7.66 17.97 11.91
C GLY A 143 7.74 19.47 12.18
N THR A 144 7.93 19.81 13.46
CA THR A 144 8.37 21.15 13.88
C THR A 144 9.89 21.21 14.02
N SER A 145 10.42 22.39 14.33
CA SER A 145 11.79 22.57 14.81
C SER A 145 12.18 21.69 16.01
N ALA A 146 11.24 21.14 16.79
CA ALA A 146 11.53 20.14 17.83
C ALA A 146 11.78 18.73 17.24
N MET A 147 11.21 18.41 16.08
CA MET A 147 11.60 17.23 15.28
C MET A 147 12.99 17.40 14.72
N ASP A 148 13.24 18.56 14.10
CA ASP A 148 14.50 18.82 13.41
C ASP A 148 15.65 18.84 14.43
N ALA A 149 15.44 19.43 15.61
CA ALA A 149 16.40 19.35 16.71
C ALA A 149 16.63 17.90 17.23
N VAL A 150 15.62 17.04 17.27
CA VAL A 150 15.79 15.62 17.65
C VAL A 150 16.53 14.84 16.57
N MET A 151 16.25 15.10 15.29
CA MET A 151 16.96 14.49 14.17
C MET A 151 18.40 15.01 14.06
N ASP A 152 18.66 16.28 14.37
CA ASP A 152 20.02 16.85 14.44
C ASP A 152 20.88 16.11 15.48
N GLU A 153 20.33 15.75 16.65
CA GLU A 153 21.08 14.92 17.62
C GLU A 153 21.29 13.48 17.12
N ILE A 154 20.28 12.87 16.48
CA ILE A 154 20.41 11.54 15.85
C ILE A 154 21.48 11.56 14.74
N ILE A 155 21.57 12.63 13.95
CA ILE A 155 22.56 12.82 12.86
C ILE A 155 23.98 13.07 13.41
N LYS A 156 24.13 13.53 14.66
CA LYS A 156 25.43 13.65 15.34
C LYS A 156 25.91 12.30 15.88
N GLU A 157 24.99 11.48 16.42
CA GLU A 157 25.30 10.18 17.02
C GLU A 157 25.55 9.08 15.97
N PHE A 158 24.83 9.10 14.84
CA PHE A 158 24.89 8.08 13.79
C PHE A 158 25.45 8.62 12.47
N LYS A 159 26.33 7.85 11.82
CA LYS A 159 26.93 8.20 10.52
C LYS A 159 25.95 8.00 9.36
N PHE A 160 25.20 9.03 8.99
CA PHE A 160 24.42 9.05 7.76
C PHE A 160 25.29 9.40 6.54
N GLY A 161 25.03 8.78 5.38
CA GLY A 161 25.84 8.93 4.18
C GLY A 161 25.59 10.22 3.39
N ALA A 162 24.34 10.67 3.33
CA ALA A 162 23.91 11.91 2.69
C ALA A 162 22.66 12.46 3.38
N LEU A 163 22.40 13.76 3.25
CA LEU A 163 21.21 14.43 3.75
C LEU A 163 20.54 15.18 2.59
N GLU A 164 19.54 14.57 1.96
CA GLU A 164 18.88 15.12 0.77
C GLU A 164 17.58 15.84 1.13
N PHE A 165 17.51 17.13 0.80
CA PHE A 165 16.30 17.94 0.92
C PHE A 165 15.67 18.12 -0.47
N GLY A 166 14.63 17.35 -0.80
CA GLY A 166 14.05 17.37 -2.14
C GLY A 166 12.66 16.76 -2.25
N THR A 167 12.10 16.84 -3.46
CA THR A 167 10.89 16.11 -3.86
C THR A 167 11.28 14.95 -4.78
N VAL A 168 10.48 13.87 -4.78
CA VAL A 168 10.83 12.53 -5.30
C VAL A 168 11.01 12.44 -6.84
N ALA A 169 11.06 13.56 -7.55
CA ALA A 169 10.86 13.63 -9.00
C ALA A 169 12.10 13.39 -9.89
N GLU A 170 13.33 13.65 -9.41
CA GLU A 170 14.45 13.94 -10.33
C GLU A 170 15.20 12.72 -10.93
N GLN A 171 15.09 11.52 -10.33
CA GLN A 171 16.04 10.42 -10.61
C GLN A 171 15.86 9.65 -11.96
N TRP A 172 14.71 9.75 -12.65
CA TRP A 172 14.23 8.66 -13.54
C TRP A 172 14.25 8.93 -15.07
N SER A 173 15.24 9.65 -15.59
CA SER A 173 15.24 10.15 -16.98
C SER A 173 15.53 9.14 -18.11
N LYS A 174 16.10 7.94 -17.83
CA LYS A 174 16.86 7.16 -18.83
C LYS A 174 16.17 5.98 -19.55
N ALA A 175 14.95 5.57 -19.19
CA ALA A 175 14.29 4.43 -19.85
C ALA A 175 13.62 4.82 -21.18
N ASN A 176 13.91 4.14 -22.29
CA ASN A 176 13.18 4.20 -23.57
C ASN A 176 13.07 2.77 -24.16
N LEU A 177 11.91 2.43 -24.73
CA LEU A 177 11.67 1.13 -25.40
C LEU A 177 11.67 1.32 -26.92
N GLU A 178 12.77 0.96 -27.59
CA GLU A 178 12.84 0.99 -29.06
C GLU A 178 12.23 -0.27 -29.67
N SER A 179 10.95 -0.19 -30.07
CA SER A 179 10.37 -1.14 -31.02
C SER A 179 9.53 -0.39 -32.07
N GLN A 180 9.97 -0.42 -33.32
CA GLN A 180 9.28 0.18 -34.46
C GLN A 180 8.40 -0.84 -35.22
N ARG A 181 8.14 -2.01 -34.62
CA ARG A 181 7.42 -3.12 -35.26
C ARG A 181 5.94 -2.76 -35.46
N LYS A 182 5.48 -2.72 -36.71
CA LYS A 182 4.08 -2.39 -37.07
C LYS A 182 3.08 -3.55 -36.89
N GLN A 183 3.58 -4.77 -36.69
CA GLN A 183 2.79 -6.00 -36.56
C GLN A 183 2.36 -6.18 -35.09
N ARG A 184 1.21 -5.60 -34.73
CA ARG A 184 0.79 -5.46 -33.32
C ARG A 184 0.46 -6.79 -32.65
N ASP A 185 -0.10 -7.73 -33.41
CA ASP A 185 -0.62 -9.02 -32.91
C ASP A 185 0.47 -10.11 -32.82
N HIS A 186 1.73 -9.75 -33.01
CA HIS A 186 2.86 -10.68 -33.04
C HIS A 186 3.52 -10.79 -31.66
N ASP A 187 4.04 -11.97 -31.32
CA ASP A 187 4.87 -12.16 -30.12
C ASP A 187 6.08 -11.20 -30.09
N VAL A 188 6.37 -10.69 -28.88
CA VAL A 188 7.61 -9.97 -28.60
C VAL A 188 8.81 -10.91 -28.59
N THR A 189 9.95 -10.43 -29.09
CA THR A 189 11.23 -11.12 -28.91
C THR A 189 11.61 -11.20 -27.43
N GLU A 190 12.51 -12.13 -27.07
CA GLU A 190 12.97 -12.24 -25.68
C GLU A 190 13.68 -10.96 -25.19
N GLN A 191 14.43 -10.28 -26.07
CA GLN A 191 15.03 -8.98 -25.79
C GLN A 191 13.96 -7.91 -25.49
N GLU A 192 12.95 -7.79 -26.36
CA GLU A 192 11.80 -6.89 -26.12
C GLU A 192 11.06 -7.25 -24.82
N ARG A 193 10.91 -8.55 -24.48
CA ARG A 193 10.27 -9.02 -23.24
C ARG A 193 11.06 -8.65 -21.99
N ASN A 194 12.39 -8.74 -22.05
CA ASN A 194 13.27 -8.40 -20.94
C ASN A 194 13.33 -6.88 -20.73
N GLN A 195 13.30 -6.08 -21.80
CA GLN A 195 13.14 -4.63 -21.71
C GLN A 195 11.75 -4.24 -21.17
N LEU A 196 10.68 -4.87 -21.64
CA LEU A 196 9.31 -4.66 -21.14
C LEU A 196 9.22 -4.95 -19.64
N ARG A 197 9.79 -6.08 -19.18
CA ARG A 197 9.88 -6.42 -17.75
C ARG A 197 10.57 -5.33 -16.93
N SER A 198 11.67 -4.77 -17.44
CA SER A 198 12.41 -3.69 -16.78
C SER A 198 11.55 -2.43 -16.64
N VAL A 199 10.95 -1.95 -17.74
CA VAL A 199 10.15 -0.72 -17.74
C VAL A 199 8.83 -0.88 -16.98
N VAL A 200 8.15 -2.02 -17.08
CA VAL A 200 6.96 -2.31 -16.27
C VAL A 200 7.32 -2.39 -14.77
N GLY A 201 8.52 -2.87 -14.43
CA GLY A 201 9.08 -2.77 -13.07
C GLY A 201 9.21 -1.33 -12.58
N SER A 202 9.84 -0.45 -13.37
CA SER A 202 9.99 0.98 -13.04
C SER A 202 8.65 1.71 -12.95
N LEU A 203 7.72 1.46 -13.89
CA LEU A 203 6.37 2.03 -13.86
C LEU A 203 5.58 1.52 -12.65
N ASN A 204 5.76 0.26 -12.23
CA ASN A 204 5.14 -0.28 -11.01
C ASN A 204 5.71 0.30 -9.71
N TRP A 205 7.00 0.65 -9.66
CA TRP A 205 7.54 1.42 -8.54
C TRP A 205 6.84 2.79 -8.45
N LEU A 206 6.74 3.49 -9.58
CA LEU A 206 6.09 4.79 -9.65
C LEU A 206 4.58 4.73 -9.30
N VAL A 207 3.89 3.66 -9.74
CA VAL A 207 2.51 3.36 -9.31
C VAL A 207 2.42 3.19 -7.80
N ARG A 208 3.36 2.51 -7.14
CA ARG A 208 3.32 2.29 -5.68
C ARG A 208 3.62 3.54 -4.86
N VAL A 209 4.38 4.49 -5.42
CA VAL A 209 4.80 5.71 -4.72
C VAL A 209 3.81 6.85 -4.91
N CYS A 210 3.35 7.15 -6.14
CA CYS A 210 2.53 8.35 -6.36
C CYS A 210 1.61 8.37 -7.59
N ARG A 211 1.62 7.37 -8.48
CA ARG A 211 0.84 7.39 -9.74
C ARG A 211 -0.32 6.39 -9.76
N LEU A 212 -1.40 6.72 -9.07
CA LEU A 212 -2.64 5.92 -9.15
C LEU A 212 -3.32 6.00 -10.53
N ASP A 213 -3.08 7.07 -11.32
CA ASP A 213 -3.65 7.29 -12.65
C ASP A 213 -3.23 6.26 -13.71
N ILE A 214 -2.11 5.57 -13.53
CA ILE A 214 -1.62 4.51 -14.44
C ILE A 214 -1.70 3.10 -13.83
N ALA A 215 -2.23 2.96 -12.62
CA ALA A 215 -2.19 1.71 -11.85
C ALA A 215 -2.85 0.53 -12.59
N TYR A 216 -4.00 0.78 -13.24
CA TYR A 216 -4.66 -0.24 -14.06
C TYR A 216 -3.82 -0.67 -15.26
N GLU A 217 -3.29 0.28 -16.04
CA GLU A 217 -2.53 -0.02 -17.25
C GLU A 217 -1.24 -0.81 -16.93
N VAL A 218 -0.59 -0.47 -15.82
CA VAL A 218 0.61 -1.19 -15.34
C VAL A 218 0.28 -2.57 -14.79
N HIS A 219 -0.80 -2.73 -14.00
CA HIS A 219 -1.24 -4.04 -13.53
C HIS A 219 -1.60 -4.97 -14.70
N ARG A 220 -2.32 -4.46 -15.70
CA ARG A 220 -2.65 -5.24 -16.91
C ARG A 220 -1.39 -5.66 -17.66
N LEU A 221 -0.39 -4.79 -17.81
CA LEU A 221 0.89 -5.16 -18.44
C LEU A 221 1.62 -6.26 -17.68
N GLN A 222 1.60 -6.24 -16.33
CA GLN A 222 2.15 -7.32 -15.52
C GLN A 222 1.45 -8.67 -15.78
N ALA A 223 0.14 -8.68 -15.98
CA ALA A 223 -0.64 -9.89 -16.26
C ALA A 223 -0.31 -10.54 -17.62
N VAL A 224 0.20 -9.79 -18.61
CA VAL A 224 0.54 -10.31 -19.95
C VAL A 224 2.05 -10.56 -20.16
N MET A 225 2.92 -10.09 -19.27
CA MET A 225 4.40 -10.08 -19.43
C MET A 225 5.07 -11.40 -19.87
N GLN A 226 4.47 -12.57 -19.60
CA GLN A 226 5.03 -13.87 -20.04
C GLN A 226 4.77 -14.16 -21.53
N LYS A 227 3.66 -13.66 -22.06
CA LYS A 227 3.19 -13.81 -23.46
C LYS A 227 2.73 -12.47 -24.04
N ALA A 228 3.57 -11.45 -23.86
CA ALA A 228 3.29 -10.11 -24.34
C ALA A 228 3.33 -10.07 -25.87
N LEU A 229 2.44 -9.26 -26.46
CA LEU A 229 2.43 -8.96 -27.89
C LEU A 229 3.10 -7.61 -28.16
N VAL A 230 3.39 -7.31 -29.43
CA VAL A 230 3.89 -5.99 -29.85
C VAL A 230 2.90 -4.87 -29.50
N GLU A 231 1.59 -5.14 -29.42
CA GLU A 231 0.62 -4.18 -28.84
C GLU A 231 0.96 -3.81 -27.38
N ASP A 232 1.42 -4.75 -26.55
CA ASP A 232 1.76 -4.48 -25.15
C ASP A 232 3.02 -3.63 -25.01
N LEU A 233 4.00 -3.80 -25.92
CA LEU A 233 5.14 -2.86 -26.04
C LEU A 233 4.67 -1.46 -26.39
N ILE A 234 3.72 -1.34 -27.34
CA ILE A 234 3.16 -0.05 -27.77
C ILE A 234 2.37 0.61 -26.62
N ASN A 235 1.58 -0.17 -25.86
CA ASN A 235 0.86 0.32 -24.69
C ASN A 235 1.83 0.75 -23.58
N CYS A 236 2.87 -0.04 -23.27
CA CYS A 236 3.91 0.33 -22.32
C CYS A 236 4.62 1.63 -22.73
N ASN A 237 4.95 1.79 -24.01
CA ASN A 237 5.51 3.03 -24.56
C ASN A 237 4.55 4.22 -24.44
N GLN A 238 3.23 4.03 -24.59
CA GLN A 238 2.25 5.11 -24.39
C GLN A 238 2.25 5.59 -22.93
N ILE A 239 2.22 4.67 -21.97
CA ILE A 239 2.26 4.98 -20.52
C ILE A 239 3.57 5.69 -20.17
N LEU A 240 4.71 5.16 -20.62
CA LEU A 240 6.03 5.75 -20.39
C LEU A 240 6.13 7.18 -20.96
N ASN A 241 5.64 7.41 -22.18
CA ASN A 241 5.60 8.74 -22.79
C ASN A 241 4.60 9.69 -22.11
N TYR A 242 3.51 9.18 -21.54
CA TYR A 242 2.55 9.96 -20.77
C TYR A 242 3.13 10.39 -19.40
N VAL A 243 3.76 9.47 -18.67
CA VAL A 243 4.49 9.75 -17.43
C VAL A 243 5.58 10.80 -17.65
N LYS A 244 6.44 10.63 -18.69
CA LYS A 244 7.48 11.62 -19.04
C LYS A 244 6.95 13.01 -19.40
N LYS A 245 5.68 13.11 -19.84
CA LYS A 245 5.00 14.38 -20.13
C LYS A 245 4.20 14.93 -18.95
N THR A 246 4.14 14.21 -17.84
CA THR A 246 3.43 14.60 -16.61
C THR A 246 4.27 14.33 -15.35
N PRO A 247 5.53 14.83 -15.26
CA PRO A 247 6.38 14.63 -14.08
C PRO A 247 5.85 15.37 -12.83
N ASP A 248 4.96 16.33 -13.03
CA ASP A 248 4.23 17.13 -12.05
C ASP A 248 3.06 16.38 -11.39
N LYS A 249 2.57 15.30 -12.01
CA LYS A 249 1.51 14.47 -11.42
C LYS A 249 2.08 13.52 -10.36
N GLY A 250 1.48 13.57 -9.17
CA GLY A 250 1.75 12.66 -8.06
C GLY A 250 0.56 12.60 -7.09
N MET A 251 0.80 12.26 -5.83
CA MET A 251 -0.20 12.38 -4.76
C MET A 251 -0.10 13.77 -4.12
N PHE A 252 -1.23 14.42 -3.88
CA PHE A 252 -1.26 15.74 -3.24
C PHE A 252 -1.73 15.64 -1.78
N PHE A 253 -0.84 16.05 -0.88
CA PHE A 253 -1.14 16.24 0.54
C PHE A 253 -1.26 17.74 0.79
N LYS A 254 -2.49 18.22 0.97
CA LYS A 254 -2.78 19.64 1.20
C LYS A 254 -2.48 19.99 2.65
N TYR A 255 -1.72 21.06 2.86
CA TYR A 255 -1.53 21.64 4.19
C TYR A 255 -2.88 22.10 4.78
N GLU A 256 -3.14 21.74 6.05
CA GLU A 256 -4.38 22.01 6.80
C GLU A 256 -5.65 21.66 5.98
N ALA A 257 -5.71 20.40 5.53
CA ALA A 257 -6.85 19.81 4.83
C ALA A 257 -8.05 19.52 5.75
N PHE A 258 -7.79 19.01 6.96
CA PHE A 258 -8.80 18.57 7.94
C PHE A 258 -8.16 18.36 9.33
N ASP A 259 -8.96 18.33 10.41
CA ASP A 259 -8.46 17.92 11.72
C ASP A 259 -8.34 16.39 11.80
N VAL A 260 -7.12 15.88 11.98
CA VAL A 260 -6.79 14.45 12.25
C VAL A 260 -7.53 13.90 13.48
N ASN A 261 -7.98 14.75 14.41
CA ASN A 261 -8.76 14.34 15.56
C ASN A 261 -10.21 13.93 15.18
N ASP A 262 -10.81 14.58 14.18
CA ASP A 262 -12.16 14.28 13.65
C ASP A 262 -12.13 13.57 12.28
N MET A 263 -10.95 13.21 11.79
CA MET A 263 -10.83 12.65 10.44
C MET A 263 -11.57 11.32 10.31
N THR A 264 -12.30 11.19 9.21
CA THR A 264 -13.01 9.97 8.84
C THR A 264 -12.18 9.21 7.79
N ILE A 265 -12.19 7.88 7.90
CA ILE A 265 -11.57 6.97 6.96
C ILE A 265 -12.57 6.67 5.83
N TYR A 266 -12.11 6.77 4.59
CA TYR A 266 -12.92 6.55 3.39
C TYR A 266 -12.33 5.43 2.56
N SER A 267 -13.11 4.37 2.30
CA SER A 267 -12.75 3.28 1.38
C SER A 267 -13.69 3.32 0.18
N ILE A 268 -13.19 3.80 -0.96
CA ILE A 268 -13.88 3.77 -2.24
C ILE A 268 -13.52 2.47 -2.95
N THR A 269 -14.51 1.68 -3.37
CA THR A 269 -14.31 0.41 -4.06
C THR A 269 -15.23 0.26 -5.27
N ASP A 270 -14.64 -0.21 -6.38
CA ASP A 270 -15.30 -0.56 -7.65
C ASP A 270 -14.79 -1.95 -8.12
N ALA A 271 -15.55 -2.64 -8.97
CA ALA A 271 -15.21 -3.97 -9.47
C ALA A 271 -15.74 -4.27 -10.88
N SER A 272 -14.92 -4.02 -11.91
CA SER A 272 -15.25 -4.36 -13.30
C SER A 272 -15.37 -5.89 -13.48
N HIS A 273 -16.61 -6.37 -13.61
CA HIS A 273 -16.95 -7.80 -13.59
C HIS A 273 -16.56 -8.51 -14.91
N GLY A 274 -15.72 -9.54 -14.79
CA GLY A 274 -15.36 -10.44 -15.90
C GLY A 274 -14.48 -9.84 -17.01
N ALA A 275 -14.09 -8.56 -16.90
CA ALA A 275 -13.45 -7.78 -17.96
C ALA A 275 -11.95 -8.04 -18.19
N ASP A 276 -11.27 -8.82 -17.32
CA ASP A 276 -9.80 -8.96 -17.33
C ASP A 276 -9.31 -10.41 -17.21
N TYR A 277 -7.98 -10.59 -17.08
CA TYR A 277 -7.25 -11.85 -17.17
C TYR A 277 -6.25 -12.01 -16.01
N ASP A 278 -6.00 -13.26 -15.61
CA ASP A 278 -5.06 -13.66 -14.55
C ASP A 278 -4.04 -14.67 -15.09
N ILE A 279 -2.84 -14.77 -14.51
CA ILE A 279 -1.81 -15.69 -15.01
C ILE A 279 -2.09 -17.11 -14.49
N GLY A 280 -2.40 -18.04 -15.40
CA GLY A 280 -2.46 -19.46 -15.08
C GLY A 280 -1.09 -20.02 -14.69
N LYS A 281 -1.07 -21.12 -13.91
CA LYS A 281 0.19 -21.78 -13.47
C LYS A 281 1.10 -22.26 -14.61
N ASN A 282 0.57 -22.31 -15.82
CA ASN A 282 1.23 -22.64 -17.08
C ASN A 282 1.69 -21.41 -17.89
N GLY A 283 1.52 -20.19 -17.38
CA GLY A 283 1.83 -18.94 -18.08
C GLY A 283 0.76 -18.48 -19.10
N GLU A 284 -0.39 -19.16 -19.17
CA GLU A 284 -1.49 -18.78 -20.07
C GLU A 284 -2.45 -17.76 -19.41
N PRO A 285 -2.93 -16.74 -20.13
CA PRO A 285 -3.96 -15.84 -19.62
C PRO A 285 -5.30 -16.54 -19.36
N LEU A 286 -5.77 -16.52 -18.11
CA LEU A 286 -7.07 -17.01 -17.67
C LEU A 286 -8.06 -15.84 -17.59
N GLY A 287 -8.84 -15.63 -18.64
CA GLY A 287 -9.89 -14.61 -18.72
C GLY A 287 -11.09 -14.84 -17.78
N ASN A 288 -12.13 -14.01 -17.96
CA ASN A 288 -13.31 -13.94 -17.08
C ASN A 288 -12.95 -13.61 -15.63
N ARG A 289 -11.93 -12.78 -15.43
CA ARG A 289 -11.53 -12.24 -14.13
C ARG A 289 -12.11 -10.85 -13.95
N SER A 290 -12.29 -10.46 -12.69
CA SER A 290 -12.84 -9.15 -12.35
C SER A 290 -11.72 -8.29 -11.76
N GLN A 291 -11.60 -7.05 -12.23
CA GLN A 291 -10.60 -6.12 -11.71
C GLN A 291 -11.20 -5.35 -10.53
N SER A 292 -10.55 -5.42 -9.37
CA SER A 292 -10.90 -4.64 -8.18
C SER A 292 -10.07 -3.36 -8.17
N GLY A 293 -10.77 -2.24 -8.07
CA GLY A 293 -10.22 -0.90 -7.87
C GLY A 293 -10.57 -0.44 -6.46
N ARG A 294 -9.56 -0.09 -5.67
CA ARG A 294 -9.75 0.32 -4.27
C ARG A 294 -8.91 1.55 -3.96
N ILE A 295 -9.47 2.52 -3.24
CA ILE A 295 -8.76 3.70 -2.74
C ILE A 295 -9.12 3.90 -1.26
N LEU A 296 -8.10 3.87 -0.40
CA LEU A 296 -8.19 4.20 1.01
C LEU A 296 -7.71 5.65 1.21
N MET A 297 -8.53 6.46 1.86
CA MET A 297 -8.27 7.88 2.10
C MET A 297 -8.66 8.28 3.52
N VAL A 298 -8.15 9.42 3.98
CA VAL A 298 -8.66 10.13 5.16
C VAL A 298 -9.07 11.55 4.80
N GLY A 299 -10.09 12.08 5.48
CA GLY A 299 -10.64 13.39 5.18
C GLY A 299 -11.56 13.95 6.27
N PRO A 300 -12.14 15.14 6.08
CA PRO A 300 -13.09 15.74 7.00
C PRO A 300 -14.39 14.94 7.01
N SER A 301 -14.93 14.70 8.21
CA SER A 301 -16.18 13.97 8.46
C SER A 301 -17.36 14.41 7.59
N THR A 302 -17.40 15.69 7.20
CA THR A 302 -18.41 16.28 6.32
C THR A 302 -18.53 15.63 4.94
N LEU A 303 -17.48 14.99 4.40
CA LEU A 303 -17.50 14.41 3.05
C LEU A 303 -18.62 13.36 2.85
N GLU A 304 -19.03 12.66 3.92
CA GLU A 304 -20.14 11.69 3.86
C GLU A 304 -21.52 12.34 3.64
N THR A 305 -21.66 13.63 3.96
CA THR A 305 -22.95 14.36 3.89
C THR A 305 -22.96 15.44 2.81
N THR A 306 -21.82 16.10 2.54
CA THR A 306 -21.68 17.12 1.49
C THR A 306 -21.38 16.52 0.12
N GLY A 307 -20.68 15.38 0.06
CA GLY A 307 -20.11 14.84 -1.17
C GLY A 307 -18.80 15.52 -1.61
N GLU A 308 -18.46 16.68 -1.05
CA GLU A 308 -17.24 17.43 -1.38
C GLU A 308 -16.31 17.60 -0.17
N GLY A 309 -15.01 17.44 -0.38
CA GLY A 309 -13.98 17.65 0.64
C GLY A 309 -12.56 17.61 0.09
N THR A 310 -11.59 18.09 0.88
CA THR A 310 -10.17 17.77 0.64
C THR A 310 -9.82 16.52 1.44
N VAL A 311 -9.23 15.53 0.78
CA VAL A 311 -8.83 14.24 1.35
C VAL A 311 -7.37 13.95 1.03
N HIS A 312 -6.75 13.07 1.83
CA HIS A 312 -5.45 12.50 1.54
C HIS A 312 -5.60 11.02 1.23
N VAL A 313 -5.11 10.61 0.06
CA VAL A 313 -5.02 9.20 -0.31
C VAL A 313 -3.90 8.57 0.51
N LEU A 314 -4.15 7.41 1.10
CA LEU A 314 -3.19 6.65 1.91
C LEU A 314 -2.73 5.39 1.19
N GLU A 315 -3.64 4.72 0.51
CA GLU A 315 -3.36 3.47 -0.19
C GLU A 315 -4.31 3.31 -1.37
N TYR A 316 -3.88 2.64 -2.43
CA TYR A 316 -4.74 2.29 -3.55
C TYR A 316 -4.27 1.01 -4.23
N HIS A 317 -5.23 0.29 -4.80
CA HIS A 317 -5.01 -0.99 -5.46
C HIS A 317 -5.77 -1.03 -6.78
N SER A 318 -5.08 -1.43 -7.84
CA SER A 318 -5.67 -2.02 -9.03
C SER A 318 -5.20 -3.47 -9.07
N SER A 319 -6.12 -4.42 -8.90
CA SER A 319 -5.76 -5.84 -8.73
C SER A 319 -6.85 -6.80 -9.19
N VAL A 320 -6.47 -7.91 -9.83
CA VAL A 320 -7.44 -8.96 -10.20
C VAL A 320 -7.96 -9.67 -8.95
N ILE A 321 -9.30 -9.77 -8.85
CA ILE A 321 -9.97 -10.68 -7.93
C ILE A 321 -9.67 -12.12 -8.38
N ARG A 322 -8.74 -12.78 -7.67
CA ARG A 322 -8.29 -14.17 -7.94
C ARG A 322 -9.43 -15.19 -8.03
N ARG A 323 -10.55 -14.93 -7.35
CA ARG A 323 -11.78 -15.74 -7.41
C ARG A 323 -12.62 -15.29 -8.60
N VAL A 324 -12.90 -16.21 -9.53
CA VAL A 324 -13.87 -15.98 -10.61
C VAL A 324 -15.22 -15.60 -10.01
N CYS A 325 -15.68 -14.40 -10.34
CA CYS A 325 -16.95 -13.84 -9.86
C CYS A 325 -18.08 -14.19 -10.83
N ARG A 326 -19.22 -14.60 -10.29
CA ARG A 326 -20.40 -15.06 -11.07
C ARG A 326 -21.37 -13.94 -11.43
N SER A 327 -21.21 -12.75 -10.83
CA SER A 327 -22.03 -11.57 -11.07
C SER A 327 -21.28 -10.31 -10.62
N THR A 328 -21.73 -9.14 -11.08
CA THR A 328 -21.24 -7.83 -10.63
C THR A 328 -21.32 -7.70 -9.11
N LEU A 329 -22.45 -8.05 -8.49
CA LEU A 329 -22.61 -8.04 -7.03
C LEU A 329 -21.55 -8.88 -6.31
N GLN A 330 -21.09 -10.01 -6.89
CA GLN A 330 -20.02 -10.81 -6.31
C GLN A 330 -18.64 -10.14 -6.42
N ALA A 331 -18.36 -9.47 -7.54
CA ALA A 331 -17.12 -8.71 -7.72
C ALA A 331 -17.08 -7.50 -6.78
N GLU A 332 -18.16 -6.73 -6.73
CA GLU A 332 -18.35 -5.55 -5.86
C GLU A 332 -18.20 -5.90 -4.38
N THR A 333 -18.89 -6.95 -3.92
CA THR A 333 -18.80 -7.37 -2.51
C THR A 333 -17.36 -7.75 -2.14
N LEU A 334 -16.65 -8.49 -3.00
CA LEU A 334 -15.28 -8.88 -2.73
C LEU A 334 -14.30 -7.70 -2.80
N SER A 335 -14.55 -6.72 -3.67
CA SER A 335 -13.80 -5.45 -3.70
C SER A 335 -14.03 -4.66 -2.40
N MET A 336 -15.27 -4.57 -1.92
CA MET A 336 -15.64 -3.90 -0.67
C MET A 336 -15.09 -4.58 0.58
N VAL A 337 -15.10 -5.92 0.66
CA VAL A 337 -14.47 -6.66 1.78
C VAL A 337 -12.97 -6.33 1.86
N LEU A 338 -12.27 -6.40 0.72
CA LEU A 338 -10.84 -6.05 0.67
C LEU A 338 -10.61 -4.56 0.98
N GLY A 339 -11.52 -3.66 0.61
CA GLY A 339 -11.45 -2.25 1.00
C GLY A 339 -11.62 -2.03 2.51
N TYR A 340 -12.59 -2.73 3.11
CA TYR A 340 -12.83 -2.71 4.56
C TYR A 340 -11.64 -3.26 5.36
N GLU A 341 -11.03 -4.37 4.94
CA GLU A 341 -9.86 -4.96 5.63
C GLU A 341 -8.69 -3.96 5.73
N ASN A 342 -8.40 -3.22 4.65
CA ASN A 342 -7.39 -2.15 4.67
C ASN A 342 -7.82 -0.97 5.57
N ALA A 343 -9.10 -0.57 5.54
CA ALA A 343 -9.62 0.51 6.38
C ALA A 343 -9.61 0.18 7.88
N GLU A 344 -9.92 -1.06 8.25
CA GLU A 344 -9.88 -1.54 9.63
C GLU A 344 -8.44 -1.66 10.15
N HIS A 345 -7.50 -2.11 9.31
CA HIS A 345 -6.09 -2.11 9.67
C HIS A 345 -5.58 -0.70 9.99
N LEU A 346 -5.88 0.29 9.15
CA LEU A 346 -5.57 1.70 9.40
C LEU A 346 -6.20 2.20 10.71
N ARG A 347 -7.47 1.84 10.96
CA ARG A 347 -8.20 2.23 12.17
C ARG A 347 -7.55 1.69 13.45
N ALA A 348 -7.11 0.43 13.43
CA ALA A 348 -6.37 -0.19 14.53
C ALA A 348 -4.99 0.48 14.77
N VAL A 349 -4.29 0.88 13.69
CA VAL A 349 -3.04 1.67 13.78
C VAL A 349 -3.31 3.04 14.40
N LEU A 350 -4.34 3.77 13.96
CA LEU A 350 -4.72 5.07 14.52
C LEU A 350 -5.09 5.00 16.01
N TYR A 351 -5.84 3.99 16.42
CA TYR A 351 -6.15 3.78 17.84
C TYR A 351 -4.89 3.55 18.69
N GLY A 352 -3.95 2.72 18.21
CA GLY A 352 -2.66 2.49 18.86
C GLY A 352 -1.74 3.73 18.86
N LEU A 353 -1.77 4.52 17.78
CA LEU A 353 -1.10 5.81 17.70
C LEU A 353 -1.58 6.77 18.80
N GLU A 354 -2.86 6.76 19.15
CA GLU A 354 -3.43 7.64 20.19
C GLU A 354 -3.25 7.09 21.61
N HIS A 355 -3.44 5.78 21.82
CA HIS A 355 -3.58 5.18 23.17
C HIS A 355 -2.37 4.36 23.64
N GLY A 356 -1.45 3.98 22.75
CA GLY A 356 -0.31 3.14 23.07
C GLY A 356 -0.64 1.65 23.27
N GLY A 357 0.35 0.88 23.75
CA GLY A 357 0.25 -0.55 24.08
C GLY A 357 0.52 -1.50 22.91
N ASP A 358 1.03 -2.70 23.21
CA ASP A 358 1.53 -3.67 22.21
C ASP A 358 0.46 -4.32 21.33
N LYS A 359 -0.81 -4.21 21.73
CA LYS A 359 -1.98 -4.75 21.00
C LYS A 359 -3.14 -3.77 21.11
N PRO A 360 -3.70 -3.26 19.99
CA PRO A 360 -4.90 -2.45 20.03
C PRO A 360 -6.11 -3.30 20.49
N ASP A 361 -6.93 -2.72 21.36
CA ASP A 361 -8.30 -3.20 21.62
C ASP A 361 -9.12 -2.94 20.35
N LEU A 362 -9.44 -3.99 19.60
CA LEU A 362 -10.08 -3.85 18.28
C LEU A 362 -11.49 -3.28 18.37
N VAL A 363 -12.24 -3.52 19.45
CA VAL A 363 -13.58 -2.94 19.62
C VAL A 363 -13.46 -1.44 19.87
N ARG A 364 -12.56 -1.02 20.75
CA ARG A 364 -12.31 0.41 20.97
C ARG A 364 -11.71 1.10 19.74
N ALA A 365 -10.87 0.41 18.97
CA ALA A 365 -10.38 0.93 17.69
C ALA A 365 -11.54 1.13 16.70
N MET A 366 -12.38 0.10 16.52
CA MET A 366 -13.63 0.14 15.76
C MET A 366 -14.54 1.31 16.16
N ASP A 367 -14.60 1.64 17.44
CA ASP A 367 -15.41 2.76 17.96
C ASP A 367 -14.73 4.13 17.82
N ALA A 368 -13.41 4.21 17.90
CA ALA A 368 -12.67 5.47 18.01
C ALA A 368 -12.58 6.30 16.73
N ARG A 369 -12.82 5.72 15.55
CA ARG A 369 -12.88 6.45 14.25
C ARG A 369 -13.91 5.89 13.29
N LYS A 370 -14.50 6.79 12.50
CA LYS A 370 -15.50 6.42 11.49
C LYS A 370 -14.84 5.88 10.22
N VAL A 371 -15.43 4.83 9.65
CA VAL A 371 -15.16 4.29 8.31
C VAL A 371 -16.42 4.46 7.46
N VAL A 372 -16.25 5.00 6.26
CA VAL A 372 -17.29 5.11 5.23
C VAL A 372 -16.86 4.30 4.01
N LEU A 373 -17.69 3.31 3.64
CA LEU A 373 -17.53 2.48 2.45
C LEU A 373 -18.35 3.08 1.31
N PHE A 374 -17.70 3.46 0.22
CA PHE A 374 -18.34 4.00 -0.99
C PHE A 374 -18.31 2.97 -2.14
N THR A 375 -19.46 2.78 -2.79
CA THR A 375 -19.66 1.95 -3.99
C THR A 375 -20.72 2.60 -4.88
N ASP A 376 -20.68 2.39 -6.19
CA ASP A 376 -21.79 2.73 -7.10
C ASP A 376 -22.72 1.53 -7.36
N CYS A 377 -22.42 0.37 -6.78
CA CYS A 377 -23.29 -0.80 -6.79
C CYS A 377 -24.50 -0.58 -5.86
N LYS A 378 -25.58 0.04 -6.38
CA LYS A 378 -26.76 0.38 -5.55
C LYS A 378 -27.40 -0.84 -4.89
N SER A 379 -27.35 -2.01 -5.53
CA SER A 379 -27.85 -3.27 -4.97
C SER A 379 -26.99 -3.79 -3.81
N LEU A 380 -25.67 -3.52 -3.80
CA LEU A 380 -24.80 -3.83 -2.66
C LEU A 380 -25.14 -2.92 -1.47
N GLU A 381 -25.19 -1.59 -1.66
CA GLU A 381 -25.53 -0.66 -0.59
C GLU A 381 -26.94 -0.91 -0.01
N GLN A 382 -27.93 -1.22 -0.86
CA GLN A 382 -29.26 -1.62 -0.39
C GLN A 382 -29.24 -2.95 0.38
N HIS A 383 -28.52 -3.97 -0.12
CA HIS A 383 -28.40 -5.26 0.59
C HIS A 383 -27.70 -5.12 1.95
N LEU A 384 -26.76 -4.20 2.10
CA LEU A 384 -26.07 -3.97 3.37
C LEU A 384 -26.90 -3.15 4.37
N ARG A 385 -27.81 -2.27 3.91
CA ARG A 385 -28.56 -1.32 4.75
C ARG A 385 -30.02 -1.67 5.02
N GLN A 386 -30.66 -2.55 4.26
CA GLN A 386 -32.07 -2.92 4.48
C GLN A 386 -32.20 -4.07 5.51
N PRO A 387 -33.29 -4.17 6.29
CA PRO A 387 -33.44 -5.24 7.28
C PRO A 387 -33.69 -6.60 6.61
N GLY A 388 -34.41 -6.61 5.48
CA GLY A 388 -34.68 -7.81 4.71
C GLY A 388 -33.42 -8.44 4.11
N LEU A 389 -33.12 -9.66 4.52
CA LEU A 389 -32.03 -10.46 3.98
C LEU A 389 -32.41 -11.03 2.59
N HIS A 390 -32.26 -10.21 1.54
CA HIS A 390 -32.52 -10.60 0.15
C HIS A 390 -31.75 -11.88 -0.20
N THR A 391 -32.44 -12.98 -0.50
CA THR A 391 -31.83 -14.32 -0.56
C THR A 391 -30.90 -14.51 -1.76
N VAL A 392 -29.60 -14.37 -1.51
CA VAL A 392 -28.55 -14.58 -2.52
C VAL A 392 -28.30 -16.09 -2.72
N GLY A 393 -28.49 -16.57 -3.97
CA GLY A 393 -28.36 -18.00 -4.30
C GLY A 393 -26.94 -18.57 -4.18
N ASP A 394 -25.89 -17.74 -4.26
CA ASP A 394 -24.52 -18.17 -3.97
C ASP A 394 -24.25 -18.06 -2.45
N LYS A 395 -24.27 -19.22 -1.77
CA LYS A 395 -24.03 -19.32 -0.31
C LYS A 395 -22.73 -18.67 0.17
N ARG A 396 -21.69 -18.57 -0.68
CA ARG A 396 -20.45 -17.88 -0.29
C ARG A 396 -20.63 -16.37 -0.29
N LEU A 397 -21.27 -15.83 -1.34
CA LEU A 397 -21.61 -14.41 -1.40
C LEU A 397 -22.55 -14.01 -0.25
N ALA A 398 -23.46 -14.88 0.16
CA ALA A 398 -24.29 -14.67 1.34
C ALA A 398 -23.47 -14.55 2.65
N ILE A 399 -22.36 -15.30 2.80
CA ILE A 399 -21.44 -15.15 3.94
C ILE A 399 -20.69 -13.82 3.84
N ASP A 400 -20.11 -13.54 2.67
CA ASP A 400 -19.34 -12.32 2.38
C ASP A 400 -20.20 -11.06 2.71
N LEU A 401 -21.47 -11.05 2.32
CA LEU A 401 -22.46 -10.00 2.62
C LEU A 401 -22.91 -9.96 4.09
N SER A 402 -23.08 -11.12 4.74
CA SER A 402 -23.52 -11.18 6.15
C SER A 402 -22.46 -10.61 7.09
N ALA A 403 -21.17 -10.87 6.83
CA ALA A 403 -20.07 -10.28 7.58
C ALA A 403 -20.07 -8.74 7.49
N LEU A 404 -20.18 -8.19 6.26
CA LEU A 404 -20.31 -6.74 6.07
C LEU A 404 -21.53 -6.15 6.80
N ARG A 405 -22.69 -6.84 6.78
CA ARG A 405 -23.86 -6.41 7.56
C ARG A 405 -23.57 -6.36 9.07
N GLN A 406 -22.99 -7.40 9.65
CA GLN A 406 -22.66 -7.42 11.09
C GLN A 406 -21.75 -6.25 11.51
N LEU A 407 -20.84 -5.83 10.63
CA LEU A 407 -19.93 -4.69 10.87
C LEU A 407 -20.62 -3.32 10.75
N ILE A 408 -21.58 -3.19 9.82
CA ILE A 408 -22.33 -1.94 9.57
C ILE A 408 -23.46 -1.73 10.60
N TRP A 409 -24.00 -2.81 11.15
CA TRP A 409 -25.11 -2.78 12.12
C TRP A 409 -24.65 -2.81 13.58
N ARG A 410 -23.33 -2.82 13.82
CA ARG A 410 -22.67 -2.83 15.14
C ARG A 410 -22.97 -1.56 15.95
N LEU A 411 -23.31 -1.71 17.23
CA LEU A 411 -23.31 -0.59 18.19
C LEU A 411 -21.90 -0.37 18.77
N PRO A 412 -21.59 0.85 19.26
CA PRO A 412 -20.38 1.07 20.04
C PRO A 412 -20.30 0.15 21.27
N GLY A 413 -19.14 -0.46 21.50
CA GLY A 413 -18.89 -1.47 22.53
C GLY A 413 -19.19 -2.92 22.13
N GLU A 414 -19.75 -3.18 20.94
CA GLU A 414 -19.95 -4.53 20.40
C GLU A 414 -18.82 -4.94 19.44
N ASP A 415 -18.60 -6.26 19.29
CA ASP A 415 -17.70 -6.84 18.28
C ASP A 415 -18.41 -7.01 16.91
N VAL A 416 -19.68 -7.43 16.96
CA VAL A 416 -20.59 -7.56 15.81
C VAL A 416 -22.00 -7.17 16.21
N GLY A 417 -22.71 -6.43 15.35
CA GLY A 417 -24.14 -6.17 15.51
C GLY A 417 -25.00 -7.30 14.95
N ASP A 418 -26.28 -7.34 15.34
CA ASP A 418 -27.29 -8.23 14.77
C ASP A 418 -28.23 -7.47 13.80
N PRO A 419 -28.12 -7.68 12.48
CA PRO A 419 -28.97 -7.05 11.48
C PRO A 419 -30.45 -7.49 11.47
N MET A 420 -30.88 -8.31 12.43
CA MET A 420 -32.27 -8.77 12.60
C MET A 420 -33.03 -8.01 13.71
N LEU A 421 -32.35 -7.19 14.53
CA LEU A 421 -32.96 -6.53 15.70
C LEU A 421 -33.55 -5.13 15.43
N ALA A 422 -33.36 -4.58 14.22
CA ALA A 422 -33.85 -3.24 13.86
C ALA A 422 -34.18 -3.13 12.36
N ASP A 423 -34.89 -2.06 11.97
CA ASP A 423 -35.25 -1.78 10.57
C ASP A 423 -34.15 -1.03 9.79
N ALA A 424 -33.08 -0.56 10.44
CA ALA A 424 -31.97 0.15 9.83
C ALA A 424 -30.69 0.07 10.69
N PRO A 425 -29.49 0.26 10.11
CA PRO A 425 -28.24 0.40 10.87
C PRO A 425 -28.32 1.52 11.93
N PRO A 426 -27.64 1.38 13.08
CA PRO A 426 -27.64 2.38 14.14
C PRO A 426 -27.17 3.76 13.66
N GLN A 427 -27.78 4.83 14.19
CA GLN A 427 -27.30 6.21 13.94
C GLN A 427 -25.89 6.45 14.51
N THR A 428 -25.50 5.66 15.51
CA THR A 428 -24.17 5.64 16.16
C THR A 428 -23.17 4.71 15.47
N ALA A 429 -23.52 4.05 14.36
CA ALA A 429 -22.64 3.10 13.68
C ALA A 429 -21.37 3.79 13.16
N THR A 430 -20.20 3.31 13.59
CA THR A 430 -18.91 3.85 13.18
C THR A 430 -18.42 3.29 11.85
N THR A 431 -18.98 2.17 11.38
CA THR A 431 -18.78 1.65 10.02
C THR A 431 -20.08 1.86 9.24
N THR A 432 -20.01 2.54 8.10
CA THR A 432 -21.20 2.88 7.29
C THR A 432 -20.96 2.64 5.80
N THR A 433 -22.02 2.38 5.03
CA THR A 433 -21.95 2.29 3.56
C THR A 433 -22.81 3.37 2.92
N ARG A 434 -22.30 3.96 1.83
CA ARG A 434 -22.99 4.99 1.04
C ARG A 434 -22.87 4.66 -0.45
N TRP A 435 -23.97 4.86 -1.17
CA TRP A 435 -23.97 4.80 -2.62
C TRP A 435 -23.51 6.13 -3.22
N ILE A 436 -22.66 6.07 -4.24
CA ILE A 436 -22.25 7.21 -5.08
C ILE A 436 -22.59 6.96 -6.55
N ASP A 437 -22.82 8.01 -7.33
CA ASP A 437 -23.05 7.90 -8.77
C ASP A 437 -21.75 7.52 -9.51
N THR A 438 -21.86 6.60 -10.47
CA THR A 438 -20.75 6.13 -11.32
C THR A 438 -19.96 7.26 -11.98
N ALA A 439 -20.60 8.37 -12.37
CA ALA A 439 -19.91 9.55 -12.93
C ALA A 439 -19.04 10.31 -11.91
N THR A 440 -19.08 9.90 -10.63
CA THR A 440 -18.20 10.36 -9.55
C THR A 440 -17.38 9.23 -8.90
N MET A 441 -17.43 8.01 -9.45
CA MET A 441 -16.67 6.86 -8.93
C MET A 441 -15.16 7.04 -9.21
N ILE A 442 -14.41 7.46 -8.18
CA ILE A 442 -12.96 7.70 -8.30
C ILE A 442 -12.20 6.40 -8.60
N ALA A 443 -12.65 5.26 -8.08
CA ALA A 443 -11.99 3.97 -8.28
C ALA A 443 -12.17 3.37 -9.69
N ASP A 444 -13.01 3.96 -10.55
CA ASP A 444 -13.30 3.44 -11.91
C ASP A 444 -12.05 3.44 -12.82
N GLY A 445 -11.19 4.44 -12.65
CA GLY A 445 -9.88 4.51 -13.31
C GLY A 445 -8.87 3.45 -12.84
N LEU A 446 -9.19 2.70 -11.77
CA LEU A 446 -8.41 1.55 -11.30
C LEU A 446 -8.96 0.20 -11.78
N THR A 447 -10.16 0.14 -12.37
CA THR A 447 -10.72 -1.13 -12.89
C THR A 447 -10.67 -1.28 -14.40
N LYS A 448 -10.51 -0.19 -15.15
CA LYS A 448 -10.41 -0.22 -16.63
C LYS A 448 -9.57 0.93 -17.20
N ARG A 449 -9.12 0.75 -18.45
CA ARG A 449 -8.34 1.77 -19.18
C ARG A 449 -9.22 2.95 -19.57
N MET A 450 -9.17 4.05 -18.81
CA MET A 450 -9.93 5.27 -19.07
C MET A 450 -9.16 6.51 -18.61
N LYS A 451 -9.63 7.70 -19.02
CA LYS A 451 -9.25 8.96 -18.37
C LYS A 451 -10.27 9.26 -17.27
N SER A 452 -9.83 9.28 -16.00
CA SER A 452 -10.65 9.77 -14.89
C SER A 452 -10.24 11.20 -14.54
N ALA A 453 -11.19 12.14 -14.67
CA ALA A 453 -11.00 13.50 -14.18
C ALA A 453 -10.92 13.55 -12.65
N GLN A 454 -11.65 12.64 -12.00
CA GLN A 454 -11.74 12.49 -10.54
C GLN A 454 -10.39 12.09 -9.94
N ILE A 455 -9.68 11.12 -10.54
CA ILE A 455 -8.29 10.80 -10.18
C ILE A 455 -7.37 12.00 -10.46
N ASP A 456 -7.53 12.67 -11.60
CA ASP A 456 -6.70 13.82 -11.97
C ASP A 456 -6.83 15.00 -10.98
N ASP A 457 -8.02 15.29 -10.49
CA ASP A 457 -8.28 16.37 -9.53
C ASP A 457 -7.88 15.99 -8.10
N LEU A 458 -8.07 14.72 -7.72
CA LEU A 458 -7.57 14.15 -6.47
C LEU A 458 -6.04 14.19 -6.41
N MET A 459 -5.36 13.81 -7.50
CA MET A 459 -3.90 13.83 -7.61
C MET A 459 -3.31 15.26 -7.66
N LYS A 460 -4.00 16.24 -8.25
CA LYS A 460 -3.52 17.63 -8.33
C LYS A 460 -3.85 18.49 -7.12
N SER A 461 -4.92 18.19 -6.40
CA SER A 461 -5.50 19.12 -5.42
C SER A 461 -6.08 18.48 -4.16
N GLY A 462 -6.02 17.15 -4.04
CA GLY A 462 -6.61 16.41 -2.92
C GLY A 462 -8.14 16.46 -2.87
N LYS A 463 -8.81 16.96 -3.92
CA LYS A 463 -10.27 17.11 -3.92
C LYS A 463 -10.97 15.79 -4.22
N ALA A 464 -11.88 15.38 -3.35
CA ALA A 464 -12.91 14.40 -3.64
C ALA A 464 -14.25 15.13 -3.88
N ALA A 465 -14.93 14.75 -4.96
CA ALA A 465 -16.28 15.21 -5.30
C ALA A 465 -17.13 13.99 -5.70
N LEU A 466 -18.12 13.69 -4.87
CA LEU A 466 -18.92 12.46 -4.88
C LEU A 466 -20.41 12.83 -4.90
N SER A 467 -21.18 12.29 -5.85
CA SER A 467 -22.62 12.54 -5.93
C SER A 467 -23.42 11.41 -5.30
N PHE A 468 -24.21 11.71 -4.27
CA PHE A 468 -25.15 10.74 -3.66
C PHE A 468 -26.50 10.65 -4.40
N VAL A 469 -26.66 11.42 -5.49
CA VAL A 469 -27.84 11.45 -6.37
C VAL A 469 -27.44 11.16 -7.81
N LYS A 470 -28.36 10.57 -8.59
CA LYS A 470 -28.04 10.17 -9.97
C LYS A 470 -27.80 11.38 -10.87
N LEU A 471 -26.58 11.52 -11.38
CA LEU A 471 -26.23 12.64 -12.27
C LEU A 471 -26.86 12.43 -13.64
N HIS A 472 -27.62 13.42 -14.09
CA HIS A 472 -28.22 13.42 -15.42
C HIS A 472 -27.25 14.11 -16.37
N ILE A 473 -26.50 13.33 -17.15
CA ILE A 473 -25.59 13.86 -18.18
C ILE A 473 -26.44 14.52 -19.27
N THR A 474 -26.67 15.82 -19.15
CA THR A 474 -27.24 16.64 -20.21
C THR A 474 -26.26 16.66 -21.38
N SER A 475 -26.60 15.96 -22.47
CA SER A 475 -25.77 15.85 -23.66
C SER A 475 -25.77 17.12 -24.51
N SER A 476 -25.25 18.22 -23.94
CA SER A 476 -24.92 19.44 -24.66
C SER A 476 -23.63 19.22 -25.46
N VAL A 477 -23.73 18.44 -26.53
CA VAL A 477 -22.75 18.46 -27.62
C VAL A 477 -22.81 19.86 -28.23
N PRO A 478 -21.72 20.65 -28.22
CA PRO A 478 -21.69 21.90 -28.98
C PRO A 478 -21.75 21.56 -30.46
N GLU A 479 -22.68 22.15 -31.20
CA GLU A 479 -22.70 21.96 -32.66
C GLU A 479 -21.56 22.76 -33.31
N LYS A 480 -20.67 22.03 -34.00
CA LYS A 480 -19.56 22.46 -34.88
C LYS A 480 -18.23 22.75 -34.18
#